data_AF-A0A948EK47-F1
#
_entry.id   AF-A0A948EK47-F1
#
_cell.length_a   1.000
_cell.length_b   1.000
_cell.length_c   1.000
_cell.angle_alpha   90.00
_cell.angle_beta   90.00
_cell.angle_gamma   90.00
#
_symmetry.space_group_name_H-M   'P 1'
#
loop_
_entity.id
_entity.type
_entity.pdbx_description
1 polymer ?
#
loop_
_entity_poly.entity_id
_entity_poly.type
_entity_poly.pdbx_seq_one_letter_code
_entity_poly.pdbx_strand_id
1 'polypeptide(L)'
;MQKYKCPCGKSYFTVNLYHDDNGPFDEHWEMNCNQCKQRYQLSSFLEETDRGLNEAYLWAPINIFSELAIVEGQLHKARNDALALARELYLERWILYCCRGQTKRDIWRNLSDDGRREPGFALFDSLVNDLNMGHYLKNYFHYQNLDYILKKLRARDLRLDDMRSQTADLQRRLEKAQGLMRMEGFAGQSEYAR
;
A
#
# COMPACT_ATOMS: atom_id res chain seq x y z
N MET A 1 -25.06 -2.16 -21.12
CA MET A 1 -24.23 -3.37 -21.33
C MET A 1 -23.44 -3.23 -22.62
N GLN A 2 -22.12 -3.12 -22.51
CA GLN A 2 -21.20 -3.08 -23.65
C GLN A 2 -20.46 -4.41 -23.79
N LYS A 3 -20.17 -4.84 -25.02
CA LYS A 3 -19.46 -6.10 -25.31
C LYS A 3 -18.11 -5.80 -25.95
N TYR A 4 -17.08 -6.43 -25.42
CA TYR A 4 -15.70 -6.28 -25.87
C TYR A 4 -15.10 -7.64 -26.21
N LYS A 5 -14.21 -7.72 -27.20
CA LYS A 5 -13.51 -8.98 -27.52
C LYS A 5 -12.72 -9.45 -26.30
N CYS A 6 -12.79 -10.73 -25.97
CA CYS A 6 -11.98 -11.30 -24.89
C CYS A 6 -10.50 -11.45 -25.31
N PRO A 7 -9.56 -11.72 -24.38
CA PRO A 7 -8.12 -11.81 -24.67
C PRO A 7 -7.75 -12.78 -25.79
N CYS A 8 -8.49 -13.89 -25.95
CA CYS A 8 -8.22 -14.87 -27.00
C CYS A 8 -8.89 -14.55 -28.35
N GLY A 9 -9.70 -13.49 -28.42
CA GLY A 9 -10.42 -13.06 -29.63
C GLY A 9 -11.58 -13.96 -30.08
N LYS A 10 -11.81 -15.11 -29.43
CA LYS A 10 -12.82 -16.11 -29.85
C LYS A 10 -14.23 -15.84 -29.30
N SER A 11 -14.37 -14.92 -28.35
CA SER A 11 -15.63 -14.57 -27.70
C SER A 11 -15.52 -13.15 -27.12
N TYR A 12 -16.31 -12.81 -26.09
CA TYR A 12 -16.38 -11.48 -25.51
C TYR A 12 -16.31 -11.48 -23.98
N PHE A 13 -16.15 -10.30 -23.42
CA PHE A 13 -16.51 -9.96 -22.04
C PHE A 13 -17.51 -8.80 -22.07
N THR A 14 -18.29 -8.66 -21.00
CA THR A 14 -19.32 -7.64 -20.86
C THR A 14 -18.97 -6.67 -19.75
N VAL A 15 -19.27 -5.39 -19.97
CA VAL A 15 -19.18 -4.34 -18.95
C VAL A 15 -20.57 -3.73 -18.74
N ASN A 16 -21.01 -3.71 -17.49
CA ASN A 16 -22.27 -3.11 -17.06
C ASN A 16 -21.97 -1.92 -16.14
N LEU A 17 -22.34 -0.72 -16.59
CA LEU A 17 -22.25 0.50 -15.81
C LEU A 17 -23.60 0.77 -15.14
N TYR A 18 -23.61 0.86 -13.81
CA TYR A 18 -24.77 1.20 -13.01
C TYR A 18 -24.70 2.67 -12.62
N HIS A 19 -25.82 3.36 -12.76
CA HIS A 19 -25.94 4.80 -12.50
C HIS A 19 -26.92 5.04 -11.37
N ASP A 20 -26.62 6.00 -10.51
CA ASP A 20 -27.54 6.62 -9.56
C ASP A 20 -27.79 8.07 -9.96
N ASP A 21 -28.52 8.82 -9.13
CA ASP A 21 -28.84 10.23 -9.39
C ASP A 21 -27.59 11.14 -9.42
N ASN A 22 -26.43 10.66 -8.94
CA ASN A 22 -25.15 11.38 -8.89
C ASN A 22 -24.17 10.93 -9.99
N GLY A 23 -24.52 9.95 -10.82
CA GLY A 23 -23.71 9.45 -11.93
C GLY A 23 -23.42 7.95 -11.85
N PRO A 24 -22.41 7.45 -12.59
CA PRO A 24 -22.01 6.05 -12.48
C PRO A 24 -21.43 5.78 -11.09
N PHE A 25 -21.99 4.79 -10.39
CA PHE A 25 -21.53 4.40 -9.05
C PHE A 25 -20.90 3.00 -8.99
N ASP A 26 -21.18 2.16 -10.00
CA ASP A 26 -20.66 0.78 -10.04
C ASP A 26 -20.43 0.30 -11.48
N GLU A 27 -19.42 -0.54 -11.64
CA GLU A 27 -18.98 -1.10 -12.92
C GLU A 27 -18.70 -2.60 -12.77
N HIS A 28 -19.51 -3.43 -13.43
CA HIS A 28 -19.39 -4.89 -13.37
C HIS A 28 -18.83 -5.48 -14.67
N TRP A 29 -17.71 -6.18 -14.57
CA TRP A 29 -17.05 -6.86 -15.69
C TRP A 29 -17.24 -8.38 -15.61
N GLU A 30 -17.75 -8.98 -16.69
CA GLU A 30 -17.97 -10.42 -16.77
C GLU A 30 -17.31 -11.02 -18.02
N MET A 31 -16.35 -11.92 -17.83
CA MET A 31 -15.75 -12.70 -18.91
C MET A 31 -16.77 -13.72 -19.41
N ASN A 32 -17.14 -13.75 -20.69
CA ASN A 32 -18.11 -14.74 -21.22
C ASN A 32 -17.42 -15.95 -21.88
N CYS A 33 -16.11 -15.90 -22.08
CA CYS A 33 -15.33 -16.96 -22.70
C CYS A 33 -14.88 -18.01 -21.66
N ASN A 34 -15.38 -19.25 -21.73
CA ASN A 34 -15.00 -20.33 -20.81
C ASN A 34 -13.48 -20.57 -20.75
N GLN A 35 -12.78 -20.52 -21.88
CA GLN A 35 -11.33 -20.69 -21.92
C GLN A 35 -10.61 -19.53 -21.21
N CYS A 36 -11.08 -18.28 -21.38
CA CYS A 36 -10.47 -17.14 -20.70
C CYS A 36 -10.85 -17.08 -19.21
N LYS A 37 -12.06 -17.51 -18.82
CA LYS A 37 -12.46 -17.63 -17.40
C LYS A 37 -11.48 -18.50 -16.59
N GLN A 38 -10.90 -19.52 -17.22
CA GLN A 38 -9.93 -20.42 -16.58
C GLN A 38 -8.50 -19.88 -16.54
N ARG A 39 -8.21 -18.77 -17.23
CA ARG A 39 -6.85 -18.25 -17.42
C ARG A 39 -6.67 -16.82 -16.94
N TYR A 40 -7.76 -16.07 -16.79
CA TYR A 40 -7.75 -14.67 -16.42
C TYR A 40 -8.67 -14.40 -15.24
N GLN A 41 -8.23 -13.48 -14.38
CA GLN A 41 -8.98 -12.93 -13.27
C GLN A 41 -9.12 -11.42 -13.47
N LEU A 42 -10.28 -10.86 -13.12
CA LEU A 42 -10.45 -9.41 -13.12
C LEU A 42 -9.60 -8.83 -11.97
N SER A 43 -8.78 -7.84 -12.29
CA SER A 43 -8.01 -7.08 -11.32
C SER A 43 -8.28 -5.59 -11.51
N SER A 44 -8.28 -4.84 -10.42
CA SER A 44 -8.26 -3.39 -10.44
C SER A 44 -6.93 -2.84 -9.94
N PHE A 45 -6.62 -1.61 -10.33
CA PHE A 45 -5.47 -0.85 -9.85
C PHE A 45 -5.78 0.65 -9.91
N LEU A 46 -5.11 1.44 -9.07
CA LEU A 46 -5.20 2.89 -9.16
C LEU A 46 -4.28 3.41 -10.26
N GLU A 47 -4.85 4.20 -11.15
CA GLU A 47 -4.18 4.91 -12.23
C GLU A 47 -4.26 6.41 -11.99
N GLU A 48 -3.13 7.08 -12.15
CA GLU A 48 -3.06 8.54 -12.05
C GLU A 48 -3.40 9.15 -13.39
N THR A 49 -4.40 10.02 -13.39
CA THR A 49 -4.87 10.76 -14.58
C THR A 49 -4.80 12.26 -14.30
N ASP A 50 -5.01 13.09 -15.32
CA ASP A 50 -5.14 14.55 -15.17
C ASP A 50 -6.26 14.98 -14.18
N ARG A 51 -7.17 14.06 -13.83
CA ARG A 51 -8.28 14.27 -12.90
C ARG A 51 -8.05 13.65 -11.51
N GLY A 52 -6.84 13.15 -11.24
CA GLY A 52 -6.48 12.46 -10.01
C GLY A 52 -6.43 10.95 -10.16
N LEU A 53 -6.47 10.25 -9.01
CA LEU A 53 -6.42 8.79 -8.95
C LEU A 53 -7.78 8.19 -9.30
N ASN A 54 -7.82 7.40 -10.36
CA ASN A 54 -8.99 6.63 -10.77
C ASN A 54 -8.71 5.13 -10.64
N GLU A 55 -9.75 4.35 -10.39
CA GLU A 55 -9.66 2.90 -10.46
C GLU A 55 -9.76 2.44 -11.91
N ALA A 56 -8.80 1.64 -12.36
CA ALA A 56 -8.74 1.05 -13.69
C ALA A 56 -8.82 -0.48 -13.58
N TYR A 57 -9.44 -1.11 -14.57
CA TYR A 57 -9.71 -2.55 -14.59
C TYR A 57 -9.01 -3.26 -15.75
N LEU A 58 -8.50 -4.46 -15.50
CA LEU A 58 -7.97 -5.33 -16.54
C LEU A 58 -8.20 -6.81 -16.22
N TRP A 59 -8.17 -7.65 -17.27
CA TRP A 59 -8.11 -9.10 -17.13
C TRP A 59 -6.64 -9.53 -17.01
N ALA A 60 -6.21 -9.89 -15.80
CA ALA A 60 -4.85 -10.35 -15.51
C ALA A 60 -4.74 -11.87 -15.67
N PRO A 61 -3.66 -12.41 -16.26
CA PRO A 61 -3.38 -13.85 -16.20
C PRO A 61 -3.36 -14.35 -14.75
N ILE A 62 -4.04 -15.47 -14.47
CA ILE A 62 -4.22 -16.00 -13.11
C ILE A 62 -2.89 -16.26 -12.41
N ASN A 63 -1.87 -16.71 -13.13
CA ASN A 63 -0.54 -16.92 -12.57
C ASN A 63 0.09 -15.62 -12.05
N ILE A 64 -0.07 -14.50 -12.78
CA ILE A 64 0.42 -13.19 -12.34
C ILE A 64 -0.40 -12.69 -11.15
N PHE A 65 -1.74 -12.79 -11.24
CA PHE A 65 -2.63 -12.40 -10.15
C PHE A 65 -2.35 -13.19 -8.86
N SER A 66 -2.11 -14.49 -8.97
CA SER A 66 -1.77 -15.34 -7.82
C SER A 66 -0.42 -14.96 -7.22
N GLU A 67 0.60 -14.72 -8.06
CA GLU A 67 1.91 -14.28 -7.59
C GLU A 67 1.82 -12.92 -6.86
N LEU A 68 1.02 -11.98 -7.37
CA LEU A 68 0.76 -10.71 -6.71
C LEU A 68 0.21 -10.93 -5.29
N ALA A 69 -0.89 -11.69 -5.17
CA ALA A 69 -1.50 -11.95 -3.87
C ALA A 69 -0.53 -12.65 -2.90
N ILE A 70 0.29 -13.58 -3.39
CA ILE A 70 1.31 -14.26 -2.59
C ILE A 70 2.37 -13.27 -2.10
N VAL A 71 2.93 -12.46 -3.00
CA VAL A 71 4.01 -11.52 -2.66
C VAL A 71 3.49 -10.40 -1.75
N GLU A 72 2.28 -9.90 -1.95
CA GLU A 72 1.63 -8.93 -1.06
C GLU A 72 1.44 -9.50 0.34
N GLY A 73 0.93 -10.75 0.44
CA GLY A 73 0.79 -11.45 1.71
C GLY A 73 2.13 -11.64 2.42
N GLN A 74 3.17 -12.05 1.69
CA GLN A 74 4.53 -12.20 2.21
C GLN A 74 5.11 -10.86 2.68
N LEU A 75 4.92 -9.80 1.90
CA LEU A 75 5.39 -8.45 2.21
C LEU A 75 4.71 -7.90 3.46
N HIS A 76 3.39 -8.03 3.55
CA HIS A 76 2.62 -7.62 4.72
C HIS A 76 3.09 -8.36 5.98
N LYS A 77 3.25 -9.68 5.88
CA LYS A 77 3.77 -10.50 6.98
C LYS A 77 5.18 -10.08 7.41
N ALA A 78 6.12 -9.96 6.46
CA ALA A 78 7.50 -9.56 6.76
C ALA A 78 7.59 -8.20 7.45
N ARG A 79 6.78 -7.23 7.00
CA ARG A 79 6.68 -5.90 7.63
C ARG A 79 6.15 -5.98 9.06
N ASN A 80 5.11 -6.78 9.28
CA ASN A 80 4.53 -6.96 10.61
C ASN A 80 5.50 -7.66 11.56
N ASP A 81 6.18 -8.71 11.10
CA ASP A 81 7.17 -9.44 11.90
C ASP A 81 8.34 -8.52 12.30
N ALA A 82 8.84 -7.71 11.35
CA ALA A 82 9.91 -6.75 11.62
C ALA A 82 9.47 -5.66 12.61
N LEU A 83 8.23 -5.16 12.45
CA LEU A 83 7.65 -4.18 13.37
C LEU A 83 7.45 -4.77 14.77
N ALA A 84 6.99 -6.01 14.87
CA ALA A 84 6.80 -6.70 16.14
C ALA A 84 8.12 -6.85 16.90
N LEU A 85 9.16 -7.36 16.23
CA LEU A 85 10.49 -7.49 16.80
C LEU A 85 11.06 -6.12 17.22
N ALA A 86 10.93 -5.10 16.37
CA ALA A 86 11.41 -3.77 16.70
C ALA A 86 10.67 -3.15 17.89
N ARG A 87 9.36 -3.38 18.00
CA ARG A 87 8.57 -2.90 19.15
C ARG A 87 9.02 -3.58 20.44
N GLU A 88 9.22 -4.88 20.41
CA GLU A 88 9.73 -5.65 21.56
C GLU A 88 11.07 -5.10 22.06
N LEU A 89 11.99 -4.78 21.14
CA LEU A 89 13.35 -4.38 21.49
C LEU A 89 13.50 -2.88 21.79
N TYR A 90 12.72 -2.01 21.14
CA TYR A 90 13.03 -0.57 21.07
C TYR A 90 11.89 0.37 21.41
N LEU A 91 10.65 -0.11 21.59
CA LEU A 91 9.51 0.79 21.83
C LEU A 91 9.65 1.59 23.13
N GLU A 92 10.05 0.94 24.22
CA GLU A 92 10.24 1.65 25.50
C GLU A 92 11.36 2.67 25.42
N ARG A 93 12.47 2.32 24.76
CA ARG A 93 13.60 3.24 24.53
C ARG A 93 13.19 4.43 23.69
N TRP A 94 12.33 4.22 22.68
CA TRP A 94 11.76 5.28 21.87
C TRP A 94 10.90 6.24 22.69
N ILE A 95 9.97 5.70 23.48
CA ILE A 95 9.11 6.52 24.34
C ILE A 95 9.95 7.33 25.33
N LEU A 96 10.96 6.71 25.94
CA LEU A 96 11.86 7.39 26.87
C LEU A 96 12.69 8.47 26.17
N TYR A 97 13.19 8.21 24.96
CA TYR A 97 13.93 9.17 24.15
C TYR A 97 13.10 10.43 23.86
N CYS A 98 11.82 10.26 23.52
CA CYS A 98 10.92 11.38 23.26
C CYS A 98 10.47 12.09 24.54
N CYS A 99 10.13 11.37 25.61
CA CYS A 99 9.45 12.00 26.77
C CYS A 99 10.41 12.58 27.82
N ARG A 100 11.69 12.21 27.85
CA ARG A 100 12.58 12.58 28.96
C ARG A 100 12.95 14.07 28.94
N GLY A 101 12.20 14.87 29.71
CA GLY A 101 12.46 16.29 29.94
C GLY A 101 12.25 17.17 28.70
N GLN A 102 11.50 16.67 27.70
CA GLN A 102 11.25 17.36 26.45
C GLN A 102 9.87 18.02 26.46
N THR A 103 9.76 19.19 25.83
CA THR A 103 8.46 19.82 25.58
C THR A 103 7.74 19.14 24.41
N LYS A 104 6.42 19.36 24.27
CA LYS A 104 5.67 18.90 23.09
C LYS A 104 6.32 19.34 21.77
N ARG A 105 6.89 20.55 21.72
CA ARG A 105 7.57 21.07 20.54
C ARG A 105 8.85 20.31 20.23
N ASP A 106 9.60 19.91 21.26
CA ASP A 106 10.82 19.11 21.08
C ASP A 106 10.49 17.69 20.63
N ILE A 107 9.43 17.10 21.19
CA ILE A 107 8.89 15.81 20.73
C ILE A 107 8.51 15.92 19.26
N TRP A 108 7.70 16.90 18.87
CA TRP A 108 7.33 17.10 17.48
C TRP A 108 8.54 17.25 16.55
N ARG A 109 9.56 18.04 16.92
CA ARG A 109 10.80 18.18 16.14
C ARG A 109 11.50 16.83 15.96
N ASN A 110 11.54 16.02 17.02
CA ASN A 110 12.09 14.68 17.00
C ASN A 110 11.29 13.70 16.13
N LEU A 111 9.98 13.89 15.96
CA LEU A 111 9.15 13.05 15.09
C LEU A 111 9.19 13.52 13.63
N SER A 112 9.18 14.84 13.41
CA SER A 112 9.05 15.46 12.09
C SER A 112 10.39 15.72 11.39
N ASP A 113 11.53 15.42 12.03
CA ASP A 113 12.87 15.84 11.58
C ASP A 113 12.92 17.35 11.31
N ASP A 114 12.55 18.14 12.34
CA ASP A 114 12.41 19.60 12.27
C ASP A 114 11.42 20.10 11.21
N GLY A 115 10.29 19.40 11.06
CA GLY A 115 9.21 19.78 10.14
C GLY A 115 9.38 19.31 8.69
N ARG A 116 10.37 18.46 8.41
CA ARG A 116 10.57 17.84 7.08
C ARG A 116 9.61 16.67 6.82
N ARG A 117 8.93 16.19 7.84
CA ARG A 117 7.96 15.10 7.79
C ARG A 117 6.65 15.52 8.44
N GLU A 118 5.55 15.00 7.90
CA GLU A 118 4.23 15.14 8.51
C GLU A 118 4.17 14.45 9.88
N PRO A 119 3.28 14.91 10.78
CA PRO A 119 2.42 16.08 10.64
C PRO A 119 3.15 17.40 10.95
N GLY A 120 2.68 18.51 10.37
CA GLY A 120 3.07 19.86 10.83
C GLY A 120 2.75 20.11 12.31
N PHE A 121 3.44 21.07 12.94
CA PHE A 121 3.34 21.30 14.40
C PHE A 121 1.91 21.61 14.88
N ALA A 122 1.16 22.43 14.14
CA ALA A 122 -0.21 22.79 14.52
C ALA A 122 -1.13 21.55 14.58
N LEU A 123 -1.01 20.66 13.59
CA LEU A 123 -1.77 19.41 13.56
C LEU A 123 -1.32 18.48 14.70
N PHE A 124 -0.01 18.34 14.93
CA PHE A 124 0.52 17.58 16.06
C PHE A 124 -0.03 18.09 17.40
N ASP A 125 0.01 19.40 17.65
CA ASP A 125 -0.43 19.99 18.91
C ASP A 125 -1.95 19.84 19.13
N SER A 126 -2.74 19.91 18.05
CA SER A 126 -4.19 19.63 18.12
C SER A 126 -4.52 18.16 18.41
N LEU A 127 -3.69 17.22 17.93
CA LEU A 127 -3.93 15.78 18.06
C LEU A 127 -3.40 15.24 19.39
N VAL A 128 -2.40 15.90 19.98
CA VAL A 128 -1.62 15.34 21.09
C VAL A 128 -1.72 16.22 22.33
N ASN A 129 -2.17 15.62 23.43
CA ASN A 129 -2.14 16.15 24.78
C ASN A 129 -1.36 15.21 25.71
N ASP A 130 -1.17 15.61 26.97
CA ASP A 130 -0.33 14.86 27.90
C ASP A 130 -0.91 13.47 28.23
N LEU A 131 -2.24 13.31 28.15
CA LEU A 131 -2.93 12.05 28.40
C LEU A 131 -2.76 11.05 27.25
N ASN A 132 -2.63 11.52 26.01
CA ASN A 132 -2.57 10.65 24.83
C ASN A 132 -1.18 10.58 24.15
N MET A 133 -0.19 11.36 24.62
CA MET A 133 1.17 11.38 24.07
C MET A 133 1.81 9.98 23.96
N GLY A 134 1.72 9.18 25.02
CA GLY A 134 2.27 7.83 25.02
C GLY A 134 1.62 6.92 23.97
N HIS A 135 0.30 7.03 23.79
CA HIS A 135 -0.43 6.29 22.76
C HIS A 135 -0.06 6.77 21.35
N TYR A 136 0.07 8.09 21.16
CA TYR A 136 0.52 8.66 19.90
C TYR A 136 1.92 8.16 19.50
N LEU A 137 2.88 8.15 20.43
CA LEU A 137 4.23 7.65 20.18
C LEU A 137 4.27 6.15 19.86
N LYS A 138 3.40 5.35 20.49
CA LYS A 138 3.23 3.92 20.15
C LYS A 138 2.70 3.72 18.73
N ASN A 139 1.74 4.55 18.31
CA ASN A 139 1.16 4.48 16.97
C ASN A 139 2.14 5.01 15.91
N TYR A 140 2.92 6.04 16.25
CA TYR A 140 3.99 6.53 15.39
C TYR A 140 5.07 5.45 15.13
N PHE A 141 5.27 4.54 16.09
CA PHE A 141 6.13 3.35 15.95
C PHE A 141 5.46 2.33 15.01
N HIS A 142 5.50 2.63 13.71
CA HIS A 142 4.98 1.86 12.60
C HIS A 142 6.10 1.50 11.61
N TYR A 143 5.91 0.49 10.76
CA TYR A 143 6.95 -0.02 9.85
C TYR A 143 7.56 1.09 8.98
N GLN A 144 6.73 1.98 8.44
CA GLN A 144 7.18 3.12 7.60
C GLN A 144 8.13 4.09 8.30
N ASN A 145 8.06 4.17 9.64
CA ASN A 145 8.90 5.04 10.45
C ASN A 145 10.08 4.31 11.09
N LEU A 146 10.18 2.98 10.91
CA LEU A 146 11.11 2.14 11.65
C LEU A 146 12.57 2.56 11.42
N ASP A 147 12.98 2.76 10.17
CA ASP A 147 14.35 3.19 9.81
C ASP A 147 14.73 4.50 10.48
N TYR A 148 13.79 5.44 10.51
CA TYR A 148 13.99 6.74 11.14
C TYR A 148 14.14 6.62 12.65
N ILE A 149 13.27 5.85 13.29
CA ILE A 149 13.30 5.60 14.73
C ILE A 149 14.61 4.93 15.13
N LEU A 150 15.00 3.85 14.45
CA LEU A 150 16.24 3.12 14.73
C LEU A 150 17.47 4.03 14.55
N LYS A 151 17.47 4.89 13.52
CA LYS A 151 18.52 5.89 13.31
C LYS A 151 18.61 6.90 14.45
N LYS A 152 17.49 7.46 14.92
CA LYS A 152 17.48 8.40 16.07
C LYS A 152 17.96 7.73 17.35
N LEU A 153 17.57 6.47 17.57
CA LEU A 153 18.03 5.66 18.70
C LEU A 153 19.48 5.16 18.56
N ARG A 154 20.13 5.38 17.41
CA ARG A 154 21.44 4.83 17.05
C ARG A 154 21.52 3.31 17.26
N ALA A 155 20.41 2.62 17.03
CA ALA A 155 20.32 1.17 17.15
C ALA A 155 20.90 0.51 15.90
N ARG A 156 21.72 -0.53 16.07
CA ARG A 156 22.16 -1.43 15.01
C ARG A 156 21.72 -2.83 15.42
N ASP A 157 20.90 -3.46 14.58
CA ASP A 157 20.37 -4.79 14.83
C ASP A 157 20.42 -5.59 13.52
N LEU A 158 21.32 -6.59 13.49
CA LEU A 158 21.54 -7.41 12.31
C LEU A 158 20.30 -8.21 11.90
N ARG A 159 19.43 -8.58 12.86
CA ARG A 159 18.19 -9.32 12.55
C ARG A 159 17.20 -8.39 11.85
N LEU A 160 17.04 -7.16 12.35
CA LEU A 160 16.19 -6.17 11.68
C LEU A 160 16.75 -5.77 10.32
N ASP A 161 18.07 -5.69 10.15
CA ASP A 161 18.70 -5.42 8.85
C ASP A 161 18.47 -6.54 7.83
N ASP A 162 18.50 -7.80 8.25
CA ASP A 162 18.14 -8.94 7.40
C ASP A 162 16.65 -8.90 7.01
N MET A 163 15.75 -8.67 7.97
CA MET A 163 14.31 -8.55 7.68
C MET A 163 13.98 -7.36 6.77
N ARG A 164 14.71 -6.25 6.89
CA ARG A 164 14.60 -5.09 5.98
C ARG A 164 15.05 -5.46 4.57
N SER A 165 16.14 -6.20 4.45
CA SER A 165 16.65 -6.67 3.15
C SER A 165 15.63 -7.59 2.47
N GLN A 166 15.08 -8.55 3.21
CA GLN A 166 14.00 -9.43 2.73
C GLN A 166 12.74 -8.64 2.32
N THR A 167 12.36 -7.63 3.10
CA THR A 167 11.22 -6.77 2.77
C THR A 167 11.47 -5.96 1.50
N ALA A 168 12.69 -5.48 1.27
CA ALA A 168 13.07 -4.78 0.04
C ALA A 168 13.05 -5.71 -1.17
N ASP A 169 13.47 -6.97 -1.03
CA ASP A 169 13.35 -7.99 -2.08
C ASP A 169 11.90 -8.29 -2.43
N LEU A 170 11.03 -8.45 -1.43
CA LEU A 170 9.60 -8.66 -1.63
C LEU A 170 8.94 -7.45 -2.31
N GLN A 171 9.32 -6.23 -1.93
CA GLN A 171 8.82 -5.01 -2.56
C GLN A 171 9.23 -4.93 -4.05
N ARG A 172 10.47 -5.28 -4.39
CA ARG A 172 10.91 -5.36 -5.80
C ARG A 172 10.15 -6.43 -6.58
N ARG A 173 9.88 -7.59 -5.97
CA ARG A 173 9.08 -8.66 -6.59
C ARG A 173 7.64 -8.20 -6.83
N LEU A 174 7.06 -7.46 -5.88
CA LEU A 174 5.73 -6.89 -6.00
C LEU A 174 5.66 -5.92 -7.18
N GLU A 175 6.58 -4.96 -7.24
CA GLU A 175 6.66 -3.97 -8.33
C GLU A 175 6.81 -4.65 -9.70
N LYS A 176 7.65 -5.70 -9.78
CA LYS A 176 7.81 -6.49 -11.00
C LYS A 176 6.51 -7.19 -11.40
N ALA A 177 5.81 -7.83 -10.46
CA ALA A 177 4.56 -8.51 -10.72
C ALA A 177 3.44 -7.52 -11.13
N GLN A 178 3.40 -6.33 -10.52
CA GLN A 178 2.49 -5.26 -10.90
C GLN A 178 2.79 -4.75 -12.32
N GLY A 179 4.08 -4.60 -12.66
CA GLY A 179 4.52 -4.25 -14.02
C GLY A 179 4.09 -5.30 -15.05
N LEU A 180 4.29 -6.59 -14.75
CA LEU A 180 3.83 -7.69 -15.62
C LEU A 180 2.30 -7.69 -15.77
N MET A 181 1.57 -7.45 -14.68
CA MET A 181 0.11 -7.34 -14.73
C MET A 181 -0.35 -6.21 -15.66
N ARG A 182 0.33 -5.06 -15.66
CA ARG A 182 0.00 -3.95 -16.58
C ARG A 182 0.37 -4.25 -18.03
N MET A 183 1.47 -4.97 -18.27
CA MET A 183 1.93 -5.31 -19.63
C MET A 183 1.16 -6.46 -20.27
N GLU A 184 0.84 -7.50 -19.50
CA GLU A 184 0.16 -8.71 -19.98
C GLU A 184 -1.35 -8.68 -19.72
N GLY A 185 -1.80 -7.76 -18.88
CA GLY A 185 -3.21 -7.55 -18.58
C GLY A 185 -3.97 -7.04 -19.80
N PHE A 186 -5.19 -7.50 -19.93
CA PHE A 186 -6.04 -7.16 -21.07
C PHE A 186 -7.22 -6.30 -20.61
N ALA A 187 -7.17 -5.01 -20.88
CA ALA A 187 -8.24 -4.06 -20.55
C ALA A 187 -9.37 -4.03 -21.60
N GLY A 188 -9.17 -4.65 -22.78
CA GLY A 188 -10.01 -4.40 -23.95
C GLY A 188 -9.94 -2.94 -24.40
N GLN A 189 -10.44 -2.62 -25.60
CA GLN A 189 -10.59 -1.22 -26.02
C GLN A 189 -11.83 -0.61 -25.34
N SER A 190 -11.80 -0.48 -24.01
CA SER A 190 -12.74 0.37 -23.27
C SER A 190 -12.35 1.83 -23.54
N GLU A 191 -13.33 2.70 -23.77
CA GLU A 191 -13.11 4.13 -24.10
C GLU A 191 -12.38 4.91 -22.98
N TYR A 192 -12.12 4.28 -21.83
CA TYR A 192 -11.34 4.80 -20.71
C TYR A 192 -9.85 4.42 -20.75
N ALA A 193 -9.40 3.64 -21.76
CA ALA A 193 -7.99 3.30 -21.97
C ALA A 193 -7.25 4.30 -22.90
N ARG A 194 -7.56 5.60 -22.79
CA ARG A 194 -6.88 6.68 -23.52
C ARG A 194 -6.36 7.75 -22.58
#